data_AF-A0A962MBS5-F1
#
_entry.id   AF-A0A962MBS5-F1
#
_cell.length_a   1.000
_cell.length_b   1.000
_cell.length_c   1.000
_cell.angle_alpha   90.00
_cell.angle_beta   90.00
_cell.angle_gamma   90.00
#
_symmetry.space_group_name_H-M   'P 1'
#
loop_
_entity.id
_entity.type
_entity.pdbx_description
1 polymer ?
#
loop_
_entity_poly.entity_id
_entity_poly.type
_entity_poly.pdbx_seq_one_letter_code
_entity_poly.pdbx_strand_id
1 'polypeptide(L)'
;SAQTITITYEVEVENILANQNTTSLVNTATLTYQDASMPFPSDTATVTVIEPNLEVTKTIESGAAGSDAGDTIEYELVVRNTAVAGTAYRVDLRDVLPGNLLGAPDGTGTAPFFLNITVDNDGGAVVKNAGGALVAGDAVFATTNETDDTLTWPLFDMPPGTTLIITYEAVLSNFAVAGEMLTNTATASYNSLPDGAGRDGSDGDDDDTASTLNNYNEADSADLTVDSSIAIQKALNATHADNDFTIGDLITFDVRVDVIEGVVGNVVVTDVLPAGLDFEGPVRIVAGSNISYDGTGVAVEAPAGTLTIDMGDVTNTSDSNSANDFFIIEIDARVLDVPGNAAGNPALTNSVNLTSDVGPAGPDTQNIDIVEPNLVISKVPSDTTPTLGDVVTFTVTVRHDTSSADAFDVILTDAIPAGLSYVPGSTAGQASVNETDPSIPVFNLGTITLAEMEKSFSFQATVDLDATVSQAIDNVIVGSYSTQPGEPTIERDYSGNGTGTVTPDVDAFIDATKTVALVVDNGTVGVVDPGDTLEYSVVLENTGGVTANNVVFSDTLPANTTYVAA
;
A
#
# COMPACT_ATOMS: atom_id res chain seq x y z
N SER A 1 -25.85 27.02 -105.11
CA SER A 1 -25.50 25.89 -104.25
C SER A 1 -25.36 26.42 -102.84
N ALA A 2 -25.87 25.71 -101.82
CA ALA A 2 -25.52 26.06 -100.45
C ALA A 2 -24.02 25.77 -100.25
N GLN A 3 -23.29 26.72 -99.67
CA GLN A 3 -21.91 26.52 -99.22
C GLN A 3 -21.94 26.52 -97.69
N THR A 4 -21.36 25.50 -97.08
CA THR A 4 -21.19 25.41 -95.64
C THR A 4 -19.78 25.89 -95.29
N ILE A 5 -19.68 26.87 -94.39
CA ILE A 5 -18.42 27.30 -93.79
C ILE A 5 -18.47 26.91 -92.32
N THR A 6 -17.48 26.12 -91.89
CA THR A 6 -17.30 25.75 -90.48
C THR A 6 -16.15 26.57 -89.91
N ILE A 7 -16.39 27.26 -88.80
CA ILE A 7 -15.37 27.98 -88.04
C ILE A 7 -15.18 27.23 -86.73
N THR A 8 -13.93 26.90 -86.41
CA THR A 8 -13.53 26.25 -85.16
C THR A 8 -12.50 27.11 -84.46
N TYR A 9 -12.64 27.28 -83.14
CA TYR A 9 -11.67 27.94 -82.28
C TYR A 9 -11.69 27.24 -80.92
N GLU A 10 -10.58 27.34 -80.19
CA GLU A 10 -10.40 26.73 -78.88
C GLU A 10 -10.33 27.83 -77.82
N VAL A 11 -10.89 27.56 -76.64
CA VAL A 11 -10.84 28.42 -75.47
C VAL A 11 -10.59 27.56 -74.23
N GLU A 12 -9.94 28.13 -73.24
CA GLU A 12 -9.67 27.49 -71.95
C GLU A 12 -10.55 28.14 -70.88
N VAL A 13 -10.98 27.36 -69.89
CA VAL A 13 -11.70 27.90 -68.73
C VAL A 13 -10.66 28.49 -67.77
N GLU A 14 -10.73 29.79 -67.53
CA GLU A 14 -9.79 30.47 -66.63
C GLU A 14 -9.93 29.98 -65.17
N ASN A 15 -8.80 29.80 -64.48
CA ASN A 15 -8.74 29.51 -63.05
C ASN A 15 -9.05 30.77 -62.22
N ILE A 16 -10.33 31.09 -62.05
CA ILE A 16 -10.81 32.26 -61.30
C ILE A 16 -12.02 31.88 -60.44
N LEU A 17 -12.25 32.63 -59.35
CA LEU A 17 -13.35 32.37 -58.40
C LEU A 17 -14.76 32.42 -59.02
N ALA A 18 -14.91 33.03 -60.21
CA ALA A 18 -16.19 33.02 -60.93
C ALA A 18 -16.49 31.66 -61.60
N ASN A 19 -15.46 30.85 -61.88
CA ASN A 19 -15.54 29.57 -62.58
C ASN A 19 -15.38 28.43 -61.56
N GLN A 20 -16.36 28.27 -60.67
CA GLN A 20 -16.41 27.19 -59.67
C GLN A 20 -17.38 26.09 -60.10
N ASN A 21 -17.40 24.97 -59.38
CA ASN A 21 -18.31 23.86 -59.62
C ASN A 21 -19.76 24.34 -59.85
N THR A 22 -20.45 23.74 -60.82
CA THR A 22 -21.82 24.06 -61.26
C THR A 22 -22.02 25.41 -61.96
N THR A 23 -20.99 26.27 -62.07
CA THR A 23 -21.08 27.51 -62.84
C THR A 23 -21.39 27.21 -64.32
N SER A 24 -22.43 27.86 -64.86
CA SER A 24 -22.80 27.74 -66.27
C SER A 24 -22.17 28.86 -67.10
N LEU A 25 -21.30 28.48 -68.05
CA LEU A 25 -20.67 29.38 -69.01
C LEU A 25 -21.44 29.34 -70.33
N VAL A 26 -21.95 30.50 -70.77
CA VAL A 26 -22.76 30.62 -71.98
C VAL A 26 -21.95 31.30 -73.08
N ASN A 27 -21.77 30.63 -74.22
CA ASN A 27 -21.17 31.18 -75.42
C ASN A 27 -22.27 31.49 -76.46
N THR A 28 -22.25 32.70 -77.02
CA THR A 28 -23.24 33.15 -78.03
C THR A 28 -22.56 33.51 -79.34
N ALA A 29 -22.87 32.78 -80.41
CA ALA A 29 -22.43 33.13 -81.76
C ALA A 29 -23.48 34.04 -82.42
N THR A 30 -23.03 35.14 -83.05
CA THR A 30 -23.90 36.05 -83.80
C THR A 30 -23.37 36.26 -85.20
N LEU A 31 -24.24 36.25 -86.22
CA LEU A 31 -23.86 36.46 -87.62
C LEU A 31 -24.46 37.76 -88.15
N THR A 32 -23.61 38.64 -88.69
CA THR A 32 -24.04 39.86 -89.39
C THR A 32 -23.39 39.93 -90.78
N TYR A 33 -24.09 40.52 -91.73
CA TYR A 33 -23.63 40.71 -93.11
C TYR A 33 -24.33 41.94 -93.73
N GLN A 34 -23.81 42.43 -94.85
CA GLN A 34 -24.39 43.58 -95.55
C GLN A 34 -25.84 43.25 -95.96
N ASP A 35 -26.79 44.14 -95.64
CA ASP A 35 -28.24 43.98 -95.85
C ASP A 35 -28.95 42.92 -94.97
N ALA A 36 -28.35 42.52 -93.85
CA ALA A 36 -28.99 41.60 -92.89
C ALA A 36 -30.24 42.20 -92.23
N SER A 37 -31.30 41.38 -92.09
CA SER A 37 -32.53 41.74 -91.37
C SER A 37 -32.34 41.66 -89.85
N MET A 38 -32.94 42.58 -89.09
CA MET A 38 -32.95 42.55 -87.63
C MET A 38 -34.14 41.73 -87.07
N PRO A 39 -33.94 40.96 -85.98
CA PRO A 39 -32.67 40.76 -85.27
C PRO A 39 -31.70 39.83 -86.03
N PHE A 40 -30.40 40.03 -85.83
CA PHE A 40 -29.37 39.17 -86.43
C PHE A 40 -29.52 37.72 -85.95
N PRO A 41 -29.29 36.70 -86.81
CA PRO A 41 -29.25 35.31 -86.39
C PRO A 41 -28.20 35.09 -85.30
N SER A 42 -28.59 34.36 -84.25
CA SER A 42 -27.72 33.97 -83.15
C SER A 42 -28.05 32.57 -82.66
N ASP A 43 -27.06 31.89 -82.09
CA ASP A 43 -27.24 30.62 -81.40
C ASP A 43 -26.35 30.57 -80.15
N THR A 44 -26.78 29.86 -79.12
CA THR A 44 -26.10 29.80 -77.83
C THR A 44 -25.79 28.37 -77.45
N ALA A 45 -24.58 28.15 -76.93
CA ALA A 45 -24.18 26.92 -76.29
C ALA A 45 -23.82 27.20 -74.82
N THR A 46 -24.12 26.26 -73.94
CA THR A 46 -23.78 26.35 -72.51
C THR A 46 -22.92 25.16 -72.13
N VAL A 47 -21.88 25.41 -71.35
CA VAL A 47 -21.08 24.39 -70.67
C VAL A 47 -21.14 24.65 -69.17
N THR A 48 -21.11 23.59 -68.36
CA THR A 48 -21.08 23.69 -66.90
C THR A 48 -19.67 23.34 -66.44
N VAL A 49 -19.11 24.19 -65.57
CA VAL A 49 -17.85 23.91 -64.87
C VAL A 49 -18.10 22.76 -63.92
N ILE A 50 -17.23 21.75 -63.98
CA ILE A 50 -17.24 20.60 -63.08
C ILE A 50 -15.94 20.62 -62.30
N GLU A 51 -16.03 20.35 -61.01
CA GLU A 51 -14.86 20.22 -60.15
C GLU A 51 -14.98 18.92 -59.35
N PRO A 52 -13.85 18.24 -59.08
CA PRO A 52 -13.78 17.22 -58.04
C PRO A 52 -14.10 17.79 -56.66
N ASN A 53 -14.46 16.90 -55.73
CA ASN A 53 -14.64 17.19 -54.31
C ASN A 53 -14.32 15.90 -53.56
N LEU A 54 -13.26 15.88 -52.77
CA LEU A 54 -12.95 14.78 -51.89
C LEU A 54 -13.52 15.05 -50.50
N GLU A 55 -13.66 13.99 -49.74
CA GLU A 55 -13.93 14.01 -48.31
C GLU A 55 -13.06 12.91 -47.72
N VAL A 56 -12.35 13.22 -46.64
CA VAL A 56 -11.54 12.26 -45.91
C VAL A 56 -12.09 12.16 -44.50
N THR A 57 -12.38 10.94 -44.05
CA THR A 57 -12.70 10.68 -42.64
C THR A 57 -11.77 9.64 -42.06
N LYS A 58 -11.30 9.86 -40.84
CA LYS A 58 -10.38 8.99 -40.12
C LYS A 58 -10.97 8.64 -38.76
N THR A 59 -11.02 7.36 -38.44
CA THR A 59 -11.61 6.88 -37.18
C THR A 59 -10.79 5.76 -36.57
N ILE A 60 -10.94 5.55 -35.26
CA ILE A 60 -10.45 4.36 -34.57
C ILE A 60 -11.62 3.38 -34.46
N GLU A 61 -11.49 2.23 -35.10
CA GLU A 61 -12.51 1.18 -35.11
C GLU A 61 -12.43 0.30 -33.84
N SER A 62 -11.21 0.04 -33.35
CA SER A 62 -10.98 -0.76 -32.16
C SER A 62 -9.66 -0.42 -31.46
N GLY A 63 -9.53 -0.85 -30.20
CA GLY A 63 -8.29 -0.70 -29.42
C GLY A 63 -8.16 0.60 -28.62
N ALA A 64 -9.02 1.62 -28.79
CA ALA A 64 -8.82 2.92 -28.13
C ALA A 64 -9.04 2.95 -26.59
N ALA A 65 -9.89 2.06 -26.07
CA ALA A 65 -10.39 2.19 -24.70
C ALA A 65 -9.42 1.56 -23.69
N GLY A 66 -8.81 2.40 -22.84
CA GLY A 66 -7.87 1.94 -21.80
C GLY A 66 -6.58 1.36 -22.40
N SER A 67 -6.18 1.85 -23.58
CA SER A 67 -5.05 1.32 -24.30
C SER A 67 -3.72 1.72 -23.66
N ASP A 68 -2.82 0.76 -23.53
CA ASP A 68 -1.47 0.98 -23.03
C ASP A 68 -0.43 0.29 -23.92
N ALA A 69 0.85 0.39 -23.56
CA ALA A 69 1.91 -0.05 -24.47
C ALA A 69 1.74 -1.51 -24.89
N GLY A 70 1.97 -1.82 -26.16
CA GLY A 70 1.77 -3.16 -26.72
C GLY A 70 0.37 -3.41 -27.27
N ASP A 71 -0.63 -2.61 -26.91
CA ASP A 71 -1.97 -2.71 -27.49
C ASP A 71 -1.98 -2.37 -28.99
N THR A 72 -2.89 -3.02 -29.72
CA THR A 72 -3.11 -2.80 -31.15
C THR A 72 -4.34 -1.92 -31.37
N ILE A 73 -4.17 -0.87 -32.16
CA ILE A 73 -5.17 0.14 -32.51
C ILE A 73 -5.52 0.00 -33.99
N GLU A 74 -6.79 -0.23 -34.29
CA GLU A 74 -7.30 -0.35 -35.66
C GLU A 74 -7.86 0.98 -36.14
N TYR A 75 -7.31 1.51 -37.23
CA TYR A 75 -7.77 2.72 -37.88
C TYR A 75 -8.53 2.40 -39.17
N GLU A 76 -9.59 3.17 -39.43
CA GLU A 76 -10.26 3.23 -40.74
C GLU A 76 -10.09 4.64 -41.34
N LEU A 77 -9.65 4.66 -42.59
CA LEU A 77 -9.57 5.84 -43.44
C LEU A 77 -10.54 5.66 -44.62
N VAL A 78 -11.53 6.53 -44.71
CA VAL A 78 -12.49 6.57 -45.82
C VAL A 78 -12.23 7.80 -46.65
N VAL A 79 -11.86 7.61 -47.91
CA VAL A 79 -11.73 8.69 -48.90
C VAL A 79 -12.87 8.57 -49.89
N ARG A 80 -13.63 9.64 -50.09
CA ARG A 80 -14.77 9.65 -51.00
C ARG A 80 -14.72 10.83 -51.94
N ASN A 81 -14.90 10.57 -53.24
CA ASN A 81 -15.20 11.64 -54.17
C ASN A 81 -16.71 11.90 -54.18
N THR A 82 -17.14 13.02 -53.59
CA THR A 82 -18.54 13.42 -53.46
C THR A 82 -19.07 14.14 -54.70
N ALA A 83 -18.19 14.51 -55.64
CA ALA A 83 -18.58 15.18 -56.87
C ALA A 83 -19.46 14.29 -57.76
N VAL A 84 -20.36 14.92 -58.51
CA VAL A 84 -21.28 14.24 -59.44
C VAL A 84 -20.59 13.86 -60.75
N ALA A 85 -19.59 14.65 -61.18
CA ALA A 85 -18.97 14.49 -62.50
C ALA A 85 -17.45 14.77 -62.53
N GLY A 86 -16.88 15.47 -61.53
CA GLY A 86 -15.45 15.76 -61.46
C GLY A 86 -14.65 14.57 -60.94
N THR A 87 -13.61 14.16 -61.66
CA THR A 87 -12.62 13.17 -61.18
C THR A 87 -11.55 13.92 -60.39
N ALA A 88 -11.22 13.45 -59.19
CA ALA A 88 -10.07 13.94 -58.45
C ALA A 88 -8.84 13.20 -58.99
N TYR A 89 -7.95 13.92 -59.67
CA TYR A 89 -6.76 13.33 -60.28
C TYR A 89 -5.57 13.45 -59.36
N ARG A 90 -4.63 12.51 -59.49
CA ARG A 90 -3.32 12.55 -58.83
C ARG A 90 -3.42 12.76 -57.31
N VAL A 91 -4.37 12.07 -56.68
CA VAL A 91 -4.54 12.09 -55.23
C VAL A 91 -3.26 11.58 -54.56
N ASP A 92 -2.63 12.44 -53.75
CA ASP A 92 -1.51 12.15 -52.88
C ASP A 92 -2.06 11.95 -51.46
N LEU A 93 -2.35 10.69 -51.13
CA LEU A 93 -2.87 10.27 -49.83
C LEU A 93 -1.71 9.90 -48.90
N ARG A 94 -1.70 10.50 -47.72
CA ARG A 94 -0.67 10.31 -46.69
C ARG A 94 -1.31 10.21 -45.32
N ASP A 95 -0.79 9.33 -44.50
CA ASP A 95 -1.22 9.14 -43.13
C ASP A 95 -0.01 9.20 -42.21
N VAL A 96 0.07 10.26 -41.39
CA VAL A 96 1.22 10.60 -40.57
C VAL A 96 0.95 10.17 -39.14
N LEU A 97 1.73 9.18 -38.68
CA LEU A 97 1.56 8.62 -37.34
C LEU A 97 2.49 9.31 -36.34
N PRO A 98 2.02 9.53 -35.10
CA PRO A 98 2.88 9.99 -34.01
C PRO A 98 3.84 8.86 -33.62
N GLY A 99 5.06 9.21 -33.20
CA GLY A 99 6.15 8.23 -33.00
C GLY A 99 5.83 7.13 -31.99
N ASN A 100 5.03 7.43 -30.96
CA ASN A 100 4.63 6.45 -29.94
C ASN A 100 3.53 5.47 -30.41
N LEU A 101 3.00 5.61 -31.63
CA LEU A 101 2.06 4.68 -32.25
C LEU A 101 2.74 3.66 -33.20
N LEU A 102 4.07 3.49 -33.05
CA LEU A 102 4.91 2.64 -33.88
C LEU A 102 5.68 1.64 -32.99
N GLY A 103 4.95 0.92 -32.14
CA GLY A 103 5.45 -0.22 -31.37
C GLY A 103 5.67 -1.45 -32.25
N ALA A 104 6.55 -2.36 -31.82
CA ALA A 104 6.61 -3.70 -32.39
C ALA A 104 5.51 -4.57 -31.76
N PRO A 105 4.96 -5.57 -32.48
CA PRO A 105 3.93 -6.48 -31.94
C PRO A 105 4.37 -7.32 -30.73
N ASP A 106 5.67 -7.32 -30.39
CA ASP A 106 6.27 -8.09 -29.30
C ASP A 106 6.87 -7.21 -28.18
N GLY A 107 6.59 -5.90 -28.19
CA GLY A 107 7.15 -4.94 -27.22
C GLY A 107 8.65 -4.68 -27.39
N THR A 108 9.35 -5.25 -28.37
CA THR A 108 10.82 -5.11 -28.47
C THR A 108 11.28 -3.85 -29.20
N GLY A 109 10.36 -3.07 -29.79
CA GLY A 109 10.67 -1.83 -30.51
C GLY A 109 11.38 -2.03 -31.86
N THR A 110 11.35 -3.22 -32.46
CA THR A 110 11.89 -3.45 -33.82
C THR A 110 10.95 -4.23 -34.76
N ALA A 111 10.12 -3.48 -35.52
CA ALA A 111 9.40 -3.81 -36.78
C ALA A 111 8.46 -5.04 -36.84
N PRO A 112 7.34 -4.99 -37.61
CA PRO A 112 6.82 -3.87 -38.41
C PRO A 112 5.67 -3.11 -37.72
N PHE A 113 5.55 -1.84 -38.10
CA PHE A 113 4.75 -0.81 -37.42
C PHE A 113 3.33 -0.61 -37.97
N PHE A 114 3.01 -1.29 -39.08
CA PHE A 114 1.69 -1.31 -39.70
C PHE A 114 1.32 -2.77 -40.00
N LEU A 115 0.19 -3.21 -39.47
CA LEU A 115 -0.32 -4.56 -39.64
C LEU A 115 -1.66 -4.54 -40.39
N ASN A 116 -2.01 -5.70 -40.95
CA ASN A 116 -3.35 -6.00 -41.46
C ASN A 116 -3.97 -4.95 -42.40
N ILE A 117 -3.16 -4.30 -43.25
CA ILE A 117 -3.67 -3.32 -44.20
C ILE A 117 -4.64 -3.96 -45.17
N THR A 118 -5.85 -3.41 -45.22
CA THR A 118 -6.86 -3.76 -46.21
C THR A 118 -7.24 -2.53 -47.04
N VAL A 119 -7.69 -2.79 -48.27
CA VAL A 119 -8.19 -1.75 -49.18
C VAL A 119 -9.45 -2.29 -49.84
N ASP A 120 -10.58 -1.64 -49.59
CA ASP A 120 -11.80 -1.79 -50.37
C ASP A 120 -11.91 -0.64 -51.38
N ASN A 121 -11.93 -1.00 -52.65
CA ASN A 121 -11.84 -0.08 -53.79
C ASN A 121 -13.04 -0.27 -54.73
N ASP A 122 -14.27 -0.28 -54.23
CA ASP A 122 -15.52 -0.24 -55.02
C ASP A 122 -15.46 -0.96 -56.40
N GLY A 123 -15.05 -2.23 -56.43
CA GLY A 123 -14.94 -3.03 -57.66
C GLY A 123 -13.76 -2.70 -58.61
N GLY A 124 -12.75 -1.97 -58.12
CA GLY A 124 -11.53 -1.55 -58.82
C GLY A 124 -11.61 -0.17 -59.49
N ALA A 125 -12.51 0.70 -59.05
CA ALA A 125 -12.78 1.98 -59.72
C ALA A 125 -11.70 3.05 -59.51
N VAL A 126 -11.01 3.04 -58.37
CA VAL A 126 -9.85 3.90 -58.07
C VAL A 126 -8.60 3.29 -58.68
N VAL A 127 -7.96 4.02 -59.60
CA VAL A 127 -6.87 3.52 -60.44
C VAL A 127 -5.62 4.36 -60.20
N LYS A 128 -4.48 3.68 -60.02
CA LYS A 128 -3.17 4.34 -59.92
C LYS A 128 -2.85 5.11 -61.20
N ASN A 129 -2.19 6.24 -61.11
CA ASN A 129 -1.70 6.95 -62.30
C ASN A 129 -0.68 6.12 -63.11
N ALA A 130 0.01 5.17 -62.47
CA ALA A 130 0.88 4.20 -63.14
C ALA A 130 0.12 3.03 -63.81
N GLY A 131 -1.20 2.95 -63.60
CA GLY A 131 -2.09 1.92 -64.13
C GLY A 131 -2.45 0.82 -63.12
N GLY A 132 -3.65 0.26 -63.28
CA GLY A 132 -4.21 -0.80 -62.42
C GLY A 132 -4.93 -0.27 -61.18
N ALA A 133 -5.85 -1.05 -60.65
CA ALA A 133 -6.59 -0.72 -59.43
C ALA A 133 -5.64 -0.56 -58.23
N LEU A 134 -5.95 0.38 -57.34
CA LEU A 134 -5.28 0.53 -56.06
C LEU A 134 -5.61 -0.68 -55.16
N VAL A 135 -4.60 -1.28 -54.55
CA VAL A 135 -4.72 -2.45 -53.65
C VAL A 135 -3.87 -2.28 -52.40
N ALA A 136 -4.11 -3.08 -51.36
CA ALA A 136 -3.36 -3.01 -50.10
C ALA A 136 -1.83 -3.12 -50.27
N GLY A 137 -1.35 -3.94 -51.22
CA GLY A 137 0.08 -4.10 -51.49
C GLY A 137 0.75 -2.88 -52.14
N ASP A 138 0.00 -1.83 -52.50
CA ASP A 138 0.54 -0.57 -52.98
C ASP A 138 0.93 0.40 -51.85
N ALA A 139 0.58 0.08 -50.60
CA ALA A 139 1.00 0.84 -49.43
C ALA A 139 2.54 0.88 -49.32
N VAL A 140 3.09 2.08 -49.15
CA VAL A 140 4.52 2.32 -48.95
C VAL A 140 4.72 3.01 -47.61
N PHE A 141 5.64 2.45 -46.84
CA PHE A 141 6.02 2.96 -45.52
C PHE A 141 7.37 3.63 -45.61
N ALA A 142 7.46 4.86 -45.10
CA ALA A 142 8.73 5.44 -44.71
C ALA A 142 8.87 5.25 -43.20
N THR A 143 9.42 4.11 -42.79
CA THR A 143 9.66 3.81 -41.37
C THR A 143 11.00 4.39 -40.95
N THR A 144 10.97 5.39 -40.09
CA THR A 144 12.14 5.92 -39.39
C THR A 144 11.99 5.66 -37.89
N ASN A 145 12.96 6.07 -37.08
CA ASN A 145 12.82 6.05 -35.62
C ASN A 145 12.38 7.43 -35.11
N GLU A 146 11.85 8.29 -35.98
CA GLU A 146 11.52 9.68 -35.70
C GLU A 146 10.00 9.88 -35.66
N THR A 147 9.57 11.05 -35.22
CA THR A 147 8.16 11.47 -35.35
C THR A 147 7.78 11.58 -36.83
N ASP A 148 6.49 11.40 -37.13
CA ASP A 148 5.90 11.65 -38.44
C ASP A 148 6.19 10.58 -39.51
N ASP A 149 6.38 9.32 -39.10
CA ASP A 149 6.39 8.20 -40.04
C ASP A 149 5.07 8.18 -40.82
N THR A 150 5.20 8.00 -42.13
CA THR A 150 4.08 8.20 -43.04
C THR A 150 3.76 6.91 -43.78
N LEU A 151 2.49 6.50 -43.72
CA LEU A 151 1.90 5.54 -44.62
C LEU A 151 1.42 6.30 -45.87
N THR A 152 1.91 5.87 -47.03
CA THR A 152 1.66 6.55 -48.32
C THR A 152 1.22 5.56 -49.39
N TRP A 153 0.57 6.08 -50.43
CA TRP A 153 0.19 5.31 -51.62
C TRP A 153 0.73 5.98 -52.88
N PRO A 154 0.95 5.22 -53.97
CA PRO A 154 1.22 5.83 -55.27
C PRO A 154 0.04 6.72 -55.68
N LEU A 155 0.32 7.83 -56.37
CA LEU A 155 -0.72 8.73 -56.87
C LEU A 155 -1.80 7.94 -57.63
N PHE A 156 -3.07 8.25 -57.34
CA PHE A 156 -4.23 7.61 -57.94
C PHE A 156 -5.31 8.61 -58.34
N ASP A 157 -6.20 8.20 -59.23
CA ASP A 157 -7.35 8.98 -59.65
C ASP A 157 -8.64 8.41 -59.03
N MET A 158 -9.49 9.27 -58.48
CA MET A 158 -10.79 8.92 -57.92
C MET A 158 -11.93 9.44 -58.80
N PRO A 159 -12.61 8.56 -59.56
CA PRO A 159 -13.79 8.94 -60.32
C PRO A 159 -14.93 9.51 -59.45
N PRO A 160 -15.91 10.20 -60.06
CA PRO A 160 -17.03 10.77 -59.32
C PRO A 160 -17.85 9.67 -58.61
N GLY A 161 -18.17 9.88 -57.34
CA GLY A 161 -19.00 8.99 -56.54
C GLY A 161 -18.31 7.75 -55.97
N THR A 162 -17.02 7.53 -56.24
CA THR A 162 -16.28 6.37 -55.70
C THR A 162 -15.89 6.57 -54.25
N THR A 163 -15.81 5.47 -53.50
CA THR A 163 -15.30 5.43 -52.12
C THR A 163 -14.15 4.44 -52.04
N LEU A 164 -13.07 4.85 -51.38
CA LEU A 164 -11.93 4.03 -51.02
C LEU A 164 -11.93 3.89 -49.51
N ILE A 165 -11.96 2.66 -49.00
CA ILE A 165 -11.87 2.38 -47.56
C ILE A 165 -10.55 1.66 -47.32
N ILE A 166 -9.76 2.17 -46.40
CA ILE A 166 -8.48 1.60 -46.00
C ILE A 166 -8.54 1.33 -44.50
N THR A 167 -8.29 0.10 -44.08
CA THR A 167 -8.07 -0.21 -42.67
C THR A 167 -6.64 -0.64 -42.45
N TYR A 168 -6.10 -0.34 -41.27
CA TYR A 168 -4.79 -0.81 -40.84
C TYR A 168 -4.70 -0.81 -39.32
N GLU A 169 -3.77 -1.61 -38.80
CA GLU A 169 -3.47 -1.70 -37.38
C GLU A 169 -2.11 -1.06 -37.08
N ALA A 170 -2.02 -0.36 -35.95
CA ALA A 170 -0.79 0.18 -35.39
C ALA A 170 -0.65 -0.28 -33.93
N VAL A 171 0.57 -0.43 -33.43
CA VAL A 171 0.83 -0.92 -32.05
C VAL A 171 1.36 0.21 -31.19
N LEU A 172 0.88 0.35 -29.96
CA LEU A 172 1.34 1.37 -29.03
C LEU A 172 2.75 1.03 -28.52
N SER A 173 3.66 2.01 -28.52
CA SER A 173 5.07 1.83 -28.16
C SER A 173 5.27 1.64 -26.66
N ASN A 174 6.30 0.89 -26.25
CA ASN A 174 6.76 0.83 -24.85
C ASN A 174 7.30 2.16 -24.30
N PHE A 175 7.48 3.15 -25.17
CA PHE A 175 7.82 4.52 -24.79
C PHE A 175 6.60 5.46 -24.73
N ALA A 176 5.39 4.94 -25.00
CA ALA A 176 4.16 5.70 -24.84
C ALA A 176 4.01 6.14 -23.38
N VAL A 177 3.72 7.42 -23.18
CA VAL A 177 3.60 8.00 -21.86
C VAL A 177 2.15 7.98 -21.42
N ALA A 178 1.91 7.60 -20.17
CA ALA A 178 0.57 7.55 -19.59
C ALA A 178 -0.14 8.90 -19.72
N GLY A 179 -1.38 8.90 -20.23
CA GLY A 179 -2.16 10.10 -20.51
C GLY A 179 -1.72 10.93 -21.72
N GLU A 180 -0.72 10.50 -22.49
CA GLU A 180 -0.32 11.16 -23.75
C GLU A 180 -1.45 11.13 -24.78
N MET A 181 -1.62 12.24 -25.50
CA MET A 181 -2.53 12.33 -26.64
C MET A 181 -1.75 12.13 -27.94
N LEU A 182 -2.05 11.04 -28.64
CA LEU A 182 -1.46 10.66 -29.91
C LEU A 182 -2.44 10.98 -31.03
N THR A 183 -2.19 12.09 -31.74
CA THR A 183 -2.97 12.50 -32.90
C THR A 183 -2.41 11.86 -34.16
N ASN A 184 -3.23 11.05 -34.83
CA ASN A 184 -2.90 10.44 -36.10
C ASN A 184 -3.65 11.16 -37.23
N THR A 185 -2.93 11.73 -38.21
CA THR A 185 -3.52 12.63 -39.21
C THR A 185 -3.36 12.08 -40.62
N ALA A 186 -4.49 11.90 -41.31
CA ALA A 186 -4.52 11.59 -42.73
C ALA A 186 -4.74 12.87 -43.54
N THR A 187 -4.06 12.99 -44.68
CA THR A 187 -4.18 14.10 -45.64
C THR A 187 -4.30 13.57 -47.06
N ALA A 188 -5.07 14.25 -47.91
CA ALA A 188 -5.19 13.96 -49.33
C ALA A 188 -5.13 15.26 -50.13
N SER A 189 -4.06 15.48 -50.89
CA SER A 189 -4.02 16.58 -51.88
C SER A 189 -4.29 16.04 -53.27
N TYR A 190 -4.94 16.81 -54.14
CA TYR A 190 -5.34 16.31 -55.46
C TYR A 190 -5.44 17.43 -56.51
N ASN A 191 -5.73 17.06 -57.78
CA ASN A 191 -5.78 17.97 -58.92
C ASN A 191 -7.08 17.83 -59.74
N SER A 192 -7.52 18.91 -60.39
CA SER A 192 -8.64 18.88 -61.34
C SER A 192 -8.30 18.25 -62.70
N LEU A 193 -7.01 18.14 -63.04
CA LEU A 193 -6.52 17.62 -64.32
C LEU A 193 -5.50 16.48 -64.15
N PRO A 194 -5.49 15.50 -65.08
CA PRO A 194 -4.62 14.33 -64.99
C PRO A 194 -3.12 14.62 -65.14
N ASP A 195 -2.76 15.73 -65.79
CA ASP A 195 -1.38 16.16 -65.98
C ASP A 195 -0.84 17.03 -64.82
N GLY A 196 -1.70 17.38 -63.86
CA GLY A 196 -1.35 18.21 -62.72
C GLY A 196 -1.31 19.71 -63.03
N ALA A 197 -1.71 20.14 -64.23
CA ALA A 197 -1.72 21.56 -64.60
C ALA A 197 -2.99 22.30 -64.15
N GLY A 198 -3.99 21.58 -63.63
CA GLY A 198 -5.24 22.14 -63.15
C GLY A 198 -5.11 22.77 -61.76
N ARG A 199 -6.24 23.17 -61.19
CA ARG A 199 -6.35 23.48 -59.76
C ARG A 199 -5.81 22.32 -58.92
N ASP A 200 -5.02 22.65 -57.93
CA ASP A 200 -4.34 21.73 -57.02
C ASP A 200 -4.58 22.13 -55.56
N GLY A 201 -3.79 21.58 -54.64
CA GLY A 201 -3.82 21.91 -53.21
C GLY A 201 -2.80 22.98 -52.79
N SER A 202 -2.26 23.81 -53.69
CA SER A 202 -1.13 24.69 -53.37
C SER A 202 -1.39 25.69 -52.23
N ASP A 203 -2.65 26.05 -52.01
CA ASP A 203 -3.04 27.05 -51.01
C ASP A 203 -3.31 26.41 -49.64
N GLY A 204 -3.24 25.08 -49.53
CA GLY A 204 -3.32 24.32 -48.27
C GLY A 204 -4.71 24.27 -47.63
N ASP A 205 -5.66 25.02 -48.17
CA ASP A 205 -7.05 25.03 -47.71
C ASP A 205 -7.82 23.79 -48.20
N ASP A 206 -8.94 23.53 -47.51
CA ASP A 206 -9.94 22.48 -47.75
C ASP A 206 -10.81 22.80 -48.99
N ASP A 207 -11.23 21.78 -49.74
CA ASP A 207 -11.96 21.97 -51.00
C ASP A 207 -13.36 22.61 -50.82
N ASP A 208 -13.93 22.54 -49.61
CA ASP A 208 -15.17 23.20 -49.21
C ASP A 208 -15.02 24.72 -49.07
N THR A 209 -13.79 25.25 -49.08
CA THR A 209 -13.51 26.68 -48.94
C THR A 209 -13.62 27.44 -50.26
N ALA A 210 -14.85 27.73 -50.70
CA ALA A 210 -15.12 28.42 -51.98
C ALA A 210 -14.54 29.86 -52.13
N SER A 211 -13.81 30.39 -51.14
CA SER A 211 -13.19 31.72 -51.16
C SER A 211 -11.77 31.75 -51.71
N THR A 212 -11.09 30.61 -51.80
CA THR A 212 -9.72 30.50 -52.31
C THR A 212 -9.70 29.66 -53.59
N LEU A 213 -8.63 29.80 -54.37
CA LEU A 213 -8.38 28.94 -55.51
C LEU A 213 -7.38 27.88 -55.04
N ASN A 214 -7.26 26.78 -55.78
CA ASN A 214 -6.23 25.77 -55.50
C ASN A 214 -6.24 25.27 -54.04
N ASN A 215 -7.45 24.99 -53.57
CA ASN A 215 -7.78 24.51 -52.23
C ASN A 215 -8.10 23.00 -52.24
N TYR A 216 -7.49 22.20 -53.12
CA TYR A 216 -7.78 20.77 -53.22
C TYR A 216 -6.94 19.95 -52.24
N ASN A 217 -7.20 20.14 -50.94
CA ASN A 217 -6.63 19.35 -49.87
C ASN A 217 -7.74 18.88 -48.94
N GLU A 218 -7.62 17.67 -48.42
CA GLU A 218 -8.47 17.14 -47.37
C GLU A 218 -7.59 16.67 -46.22
N ALA A 219 -8.09 16.77 -44.98
CA ALA A 219 -7.41 16.23 -43.83
C ALA A 219 -8.41 15.84 -42.74
N ASP A 220 -8.17 14.70 -42.10
CA ASP A 220 -8.88 14.32 -40.88
C ASP A 220 -7.94 13.62 -39.90
N SER A 221 -8.25 13.71 -38.61
CA SER A 221 -7.41 13.20 -37.53
C SER A 221 -8.22 12.39 -36.54
N ALA A 222 -7.57 11.37 -35.99
CA ALA A 222 -8.10 10.58 -34.89
C ALA A 222 -7.13 10.63 -33.71
N ASP A 223 -7.64 11.05 -32.56
CA ASP A 223 -6.89 11.17 -31.32
C ASP A 223 -7.04 9.89 -30.48
N LEU A 224 -5.91 9.35 -30.06
CA LEU A 224 -5.82 8.30 -29.05
C LEU A 224 -5.26 8.89 -27.76
N THR A 225 -5.86 8.59 -26.61
CA THR A 225 -5.28 8.93 -25.30
C THR A 225 -4.79 7.65 -24.65
N VAL A 226 -3.50 7.58 -24.35
CA VAL A 226 -2.89 6.46 -23.61
C VAL A 226 -3.54 6.38 -22.23
N ASP A 227 -3.80 5.16 -21.74
CA ASP A 227 -4.34 4.98 -20.41
C ASP A 227 -3.48 5.72 -19.36
N SER A 228 -4.13 6.16 -18.30
CA SER A 228 -3.49 6.97 -17.26
C SER A 228 -3.79 6.40 -15.88
N SER A 229 -4.09 5.10 -15.83
CA SER A 229 -4.42 4.40 -14.61
C SER A 229 -3.16 4.23 -13.75
N ILE A 230 -3.29 4.58 -12.47
CA ILE A 230 -2.29 4.30 -11.45
C ILE A 230 -3.01 4.06 -10.13
N ALA A 231 -2.56 3.06 -9.39
CA ALA A 231 -3.12 2.75 -8.08
C ALA A 231 -2.02 2.46 -7.06
N ILE A 232 -2.34 2.67 -5.80
CA ILE A 232 -1.47 2.34 -4.68
C ILE A 232 -2.29 1.63 -3.61
N GLN A 233 -1.74 0.56 -3.05
CA GLN A 233 -2.30 -0.13 -1.90
C GLN A 233 -1.23 -0.39 -0.85
N LYS A 234 -1.66 -0.52 0.39
CA LYS A 234 -0.82 -0.81 1.53
C LYS A 234 -1.36 -2.00 2.29
N ALA A 235 -0.48 -2.94 2.60
CA ALA A 235 -0.79 -4.09 3.43
C ALA A 235 0.38 -4.41 4.36
N LEU A 236 0.13 -5.25 5.34
CA LEU A 236 1.21 -5.96 6.02
C LEU A 236 1.81 -7.00 5.07
N ASN A 237 3.13 -7.15 5.10
CA ASN A 237 3.82 -8.20 4.35
C ASN A 237 3.31 -9.58 4.81
N ALA A 238 3.38 -10.55 3.90
CA ALA A 238 2.92 -11.92 4.12
C ALA A 238 3.56 -12.67 5.31
N THR A 239 4.65 -12.14 5.89
CA THR A 239 5.23 -12.65 7.15
C THR A 239 4.37 -12.38 8.38
N HIS A 240 3.47 -11.40 8.33
CA HIS A 240 2.59 -11.00 9.44
C HIS A 240 1.23 -11.67 9.29
N ALA A 241 0.79 -12.40 10.32
CA ALA A 241 -0.45 -13.17 10.29
C ALA A 241 -1.69 -12.33 10.62
N ASP A 242 -1.50 -11.28 11.40
CA ASP A 242 -2.51 -10.33 11.85
C ASP A 242 -1.84 -8.96 12.02
N ASN A 243 -2.58 -8.01 12.59
CA ASN A 243 -2.13 -6.65 12.83
C ASN A 243 -1.82 -6.36 14.31
N ASP A 244 -1.66 -7.40 15.14
CA ASP A 244 -1.37 -7.28 16.56
C ASP A 244 0.16 -7.29 16.78
N PHE A 245 0.70 -6.22 17.36
CA PHE A 245 2.12 -6.06 17.59
C PHE A 245 2.42 -5.61 19.02
N THR A 246 3.49 -6.15 19.59
CA THR A 246 4.02 -5.74 20.88
C THR A 246 5.07 -4.64 20.72
N ILE A 247 5.39 -3.99 21.83
CA ILE A 247 6.49 -3.02 21.87
C ILE A 247 7.79 -3.71 21.48
N GLY A 248 8.53 -3.08 20.57
CA GLY A 248 9.77 -3.60 20.01
C GLY A 248 9.62 -4.36 18.70
N ASP A 249 8.42 -4.75 18.27
CA ASP A 249 8.25 -5.56 17.07
C ASP A 249 8.66 -4.83 15.79
N LEU A 250 9.18 -5.59 14.83
CA LEU A 250 9.49 -5.12 13.49
C LEU A 250 8.30 -5.42 12.57
N ILE A 251 7.68 -4.37 12.06
CA ILE A 251 6.58 -4.43 11.11
C ILE A 251 7.14 -4.20 9.71
N THR A 252 6.74 -5.04 8.76
CA THR A 252 7.06 -4.87 7.34
C THR A 252 5.77 -4.58 6.61
N PHE A 253 5.70 -3.42 5.96
CA PHE A 253 4.59 -3.02 5.11
C PHE A 253 4.93 -3.26 3.64
N ASP A 254 4.01 -3.86 2.90
CA ASP A 254 4.05 -3.92 1.44
C ASP A 254 3.23 -2.74 0.89
N VAL A 255 3.91 -1.84 0.17
CA VAL A 255 3.25 -0.80 -0.63
C VAL A 255 3.25 -1.27 -2.08
N ARG A 256 2.11 -1.74 -2.57
CA ARG A 256 1.91 -2.14 -3.97
C ARG A 256 1.55 -0.92 -4.81
N VAL A 257 2.24 -0.73 -5.93
CA VAL A 257 1.93 0.30 -6.93
C VAL A 257 1.59 -0.39 -8.24
N ASP A 258 0.34 -0.28 -8.69
CA ASP A 258 -0.08 -0.75 -10.01
C ASP A 258 0.13 0.35 -11.05
N VAL A 259 0.71 0.00 -12.20
CA VAL A 259 1.05 0.90 -13.31
C VAL A 259 0.59 0.29 -14.63
N ILE A 260 0.30 1.09 -15.64
CA ILE A 260 0.04 0.60 -17.01
C ILE A 260 1.30 -0.02 -17.65
N GLU A 261 1.16 -0.76 -18.75
CA GLU A 261 2.28 -1.01 -19.67
C GLU A 261 2.66 0.32 -20.39
N GLY A 262 3.95 0.67 -20.45
CA GLY A 262 4.45 1.96 -20.97
C GLY A 262 5.20 2.77 -19.91
N VAL A 263 5.16 4.10 -20.00
CA VAL A 263 5.89 4.99 -19.09
C VAL A 263 4.92 5.81 -18.24
N VAL A 264 5.01 5.70 -16.92
CA VAL A 264 4.36 6.63 -15.98
C VAL A 264 5.42 7.58 -15.43
N GLY A 265 5.26 8.87 -15.74
CA GLY A 265 6.23 9.90 -15.35
C GLY A 265 6.16 10.31 -13.88
N ASN A 266 7.32 10.63 -13.31
CA ASN A 266 7.47 11.32 -12.03
C ASN A 266 6.71 10.66 -10.85
N VAL A 267 6.83 9.34 -10.72
CA VAL A 267 6.21 8.56 -9.66
C VAL A 267 6.93 8.80 -8.33
N VAL A 268 6.22 9.39 -7.37
CA VAL A 268 6.71 9.66 -6.01
C VAL A 268 5.75 9.09 -4.99
N VAL A 269 6.23 8.18 -4.15
CA VAL A 269 5.46 7.56 -3.06
C VAL A 269 5.77 8.28 -1.75
N THR A 270 4.72 8.64 -1.00
CA THR A 270 4.83 9.25 0.32
C THR A 270 4.15 8.36 1.36
N ASP A 271 4.92 7.82 2.31
CA ASP A 271 4.45 7.03 3.44
C ASP A 271 4.53 7.84 4.74
N VAL A 272 3.42 7.94 5.48
CA VAL A 272 3.33 8.69 6.74
C VAL A 272 3.15 7.71 7.88
N LEU A 273 4.27 7.33 8.50
CA LEU A 273 4.31 6.53 9.71
C LEU A 273 3.65 7.30 10.88
N PRO A 274 2.72 6.66 11.61
CA PRO A 274 2.13 7.25 12.80
C PRO A 274 3.16 7.39 13.91
N ALA A 275 2.97 8.38 14.78
CA ALA A 275 3.78 8.53 15.99
C ALA A 275 3.71 7.24 16.81
N GLY A 276 4.87 6.68 17.16
CA GLY A 276 4.98 5.38 17.82
C GLY A 276 5.60 4.30 16.94
N LEU A 277 5.73 4.54 15.63
CA LEU A 277 6.58 3.72 14.75
C LEU A 277 7.84 4.51 14.37
N ASP A 278 8.96 3.80 14.25
CA ASP A 278 10.24 4.34 13.78
C ASP A 278 10.67 3.63 12.51
N PHE A 279 11.15 4.36 11.51
CA PHE A 279 11.55 3.78 10.23
C PHE A 279 12.89 3.04 10.35
N GLU A 280 12.92 1.76 9.95
CA GLU A 280 14.10 0.91 9.96
C GLU A 280 14.60 0.72 8.53
N GLY A 281 15.27 1.75 8.00
CA GLY A 281 15.74 1.74 6.61
C GLY A 281 16.88 0.75 6.33
N PRO A 282 17.17 0.49 5.03
CA PRO A 282 16.54 1.09 3.86
C PRO A 282 15.25 0.38 3.42
N VAL A 283 14.46 1.04 2.57
CA VAL A 283 13.35 0.37 1.84
C VAL A 283 13.89 -0.65 0.85
N ARG A 284 13.07 -1.64 0.49
CA ARG A 284 13.39 -2.64 -0.53
C ARG A 284 12.35 -2.61 -1.65
N ILE A 285 12.81 -2.42 -2.88
CA ILE A 285 11.94 -2.44 -4.08
C ILE A 285 11.95 -3.85 -4.67
N VAL A 286 10.76 -4.44 -4.78
CA VAL A 286 10.53 -5.75 -5.37
C VAL A 286 9.72 -5.55 -6.66
N ALA A 287 10.38 -5.67 -7.80
CA ALA A 287 9.80 -5.42 -9.11
C ALA A 287 10.11 -6.58 -10.08
N GLY A 288 9.21 -6.80 -11.05
CA GLY A 288 9.42 -7.74 -12.14
C GLY A 288 10.50 -7.26 -13.12
N SER A 289 10.95 -8.12 -14.04
CA SER A 289 11.94 -7.73 -15.07
C SER A 289 11.40 -6.77 -16.13
N ASN A 290 10.07 -6.67 -16.23
CA ASN A 290 9.33 -5.72 -17.06
C ASN A 290 9.40 -4.29 -16.49
N ILE A 291 9.56 -4.16 -15.17
CA ILE A 291 9.57 -2.86 -14.48
C ILE A 291 11.00 -2.33 -14.37
N SER A 292 11.18 -1.07 -14.77
CA SER A 292 12.38 -0.30 -14.50
C SER A 292 12.01 1.13 -14.07
N TYR A 293 12.93 1.81 -13.41
CA TYR A 293 12.72 3.16 -12.92
C TYR A 293 14.05 3.94 -12.94
N ASP A 294 14.01 5.26 -13.06
CA ASP A 294 15.20 6.11 -13.16
C ASP A 294 15.43 7.05 -11.96
N GLY A 295 14.49 7.06 -11.00
CA GLY A 295 14.62 7.78 -9.75
C GLY A 295 15.59 7.11 -8.76
N THR A 296 15.70 7.71 -7.58
CA THR A 296 16.64 7.24 -6.56
C THR A 296 16.25 5.89 -5.94
N GLY A 297 14.94 5.62 -5.82
CA GLY A 297 14.42 4.44 -5.14
C GLY A 297 14.80 4.36 -3.65
N VAL A 298 15.20 5.48 -3.05
CA VAL A 298 15.62 5.56 -1.64
C VAL A 298 14.61 6.39 -0.86
N ALA A 299 14.25 5.91 0.33
CA ALA A 299 13.42 6.69 1.24
C ALA A 299 14.21 7.86 1.84
N VAL A 300 13.68 9.06 1.67
CA VAL A 300 14.11 10.27 2.36
C VAL A 300 13.08 10.59 3.43
N GLU A 301 13.51 10.58 4.69
CA GLU A 301 12.65 10.92 5.83
C GLU A 301 12.74 12.42 6.15
N ALA A 302 11.70 13.17 5.81
CA ALA A 302 11.61 14.59 6.14
C ALA A 302 10.15 15.10 6.01
N PRO A 303 9.48 15.51 7.09
CA PRO A 303 9.89 15.43 8.50
C PRO A 303 9.94 13.98 9.03
N ALA A 304 10.36 13.80 10.29
CA ALA A 304 10.36 12.49 10.94
C ALA A 304 8.97 11.81 10.84
N GLY A 305 8.96 10.52 10.49
CA GLY A 305 7.76 9.74 10.21
C GLY A 305 7.14 9.98 8.82
N THR A 306 7.69 10.85 7.97
CA THR A 306 7.22 11.03 6.58
C THR A 306 8.33 10.64 5.61
N LEU A 307 8.15 9.48 4.99
CA LEU A 307 9.06 8.89 4.03
C LEU A 307 8.63 9.28 2.62
N THR A 308 9.53 9.88 1.84
CA THR A 308 9.34 10.13 0.41
C THR A 308 10.27 9.21 -0.37
N ILE A 309 9.72 8.41 -1.28
CA ILE A 309 10.45 7.52 -2.19
C ILE A 309 10.22 8.03 -3.61
N ASP A 310 11.29 8.57 -4.21
CA ASP A 310 11.28 9.06 -5.58
C ASP A 310 11.68 7.94 -6.54
N MET A 311 10.72 7.47 -7.33
CA MET A 311 10.90 6.45 -8.35
C MET A 311 11.25 7.07 -9.72
N GLY A 312 11.07 8.38 -9.91
CA GLY A 312 11.23 9.03 -11.21
C GLY A 312 10.24 8.48 -12.24
N ASP A 313 10.68 8.30 -13.47
CA ASP A 313 9.89 7.70 -14.52
C ASP A 313 9.91 6.17 -14.35
N VAL A 314 8.73 5.56 -14.24
CA VAL A 314 8.57 4.11 -14.15
C VAL A 314 8.17 3.59 -15.52
N THR A 315 8.98 2.71 -16.08
CA THR A 315 8.70 2.01 -17.34
C THR A 315 8.29 0.58 -17.05
N ASN A 316 7.11 0.18 -17.53
CA ASN A 316 6.63 -1.20 -17.57
C ASN A 316 6.65 -1.68 -19.03
N THR A 317 7.59 -2.55 -19.37
CA THR A 317 7.71 -3.08 -20.74
C THR A 317 6.57 -4.05 -21.02
N SER A 318 5.82 -3.83 -22.10
CA SER A 318 4.72 -4.72 -22.47
C SER A 318 5.17 -6.16 -22.65
N ASP A 319 4.47 -7.07 -21.97
CA ASP A 319 4.64 -8.52 -22.08
C ASP A 319 3.29 -9.26 -22.22
N SER A 320 2.20 -8.50 -22.39
CA SER A 320 0.82 -8.99 -22.52
C SER A 320 0.34 -9.80 -21.29
N ASN A 321 0.90 -9.54 -20.11
CA ASN A 321 0.52 -10.20 -18.88
C ASN A 321 0.20 -9.21 -17.77
N SER A 322 -1.07 -8.78 -17.72
CA SER A 322 -1.53 -7.80 -16.73
C SER A 322 -1.44 -8.21 -15.24
N ALA A 323 -1.03 -9.46 -14.95
CA ALA A 323 -0.86 -9.93 -13.59
C ALA A 323 0.45 -9.48 -12.94
N ASN A 324 1.40 -8.91 -13.69
CA ASN A 324 2.70 -8.43 -13.18
C ASN A 324 2.92 -6.91 -13.36
N ASP A 325 1.86 -6.17 -13.69
CA ASP A 325 1.83 -4.71 -13.89
C ASP A 325 1.89 -3.93 -12.57
N PHE A 326 2.84 -4.29 -11.73
CA PHE A 326 3.03 -3.67 -10.44
C PHE A 326 4.45 -3.89 -9.90
N PHE A 327 4.82 -3.06 -8.93
CA PHE A 327 5.96 -3.30 -8.06
C PHE A 327 5.56 -3.09 -6.60
N ILE A 328 6.38 -3.60 -5.69
CA ILE A 328 6.18 -3.48 -4.25
C ILE A 328 7.35 -2.72 -3.64
N ILE A 329 7.07 -1.75 -2.77
CA ILE A 329 8.04 -1.14 -1.86
C ILE A 329 7.80 -1.72 -0.47
N GLU A 330 8.77 -2.48 0.03
CA GLU A 330 8.76 -2.98 1.40
C GLU A 330 9.36 -1.93 2.34
N ILE A 331 8.62 -1.57 3.38
CA ILE A 331 8.99 -0.59 4.40
C ILE A 331 8.99 -1.26 5.76
N ASP A 332 10.16 -1.33 6.39
CA ASP A 332 10.32 -1.84 7.75
C ASP A 332 10.20 -0.70 8.77
N ALA A 333 9.42 -0.93 9.84
CA ALA A 333 9.25 0.01 10.93
C ALA A 333 9.18 -0.70 12.29
N ARG A 334 9.78 -0.12 13.33
CA ARG A 334 9.81 -0.68 14.68
C ARG A 334 8.78 -0.02 15.61
N VAL A 335 8.09 -0.82 16.41
CA VAL A 335 7.17 -0.32 17.45
C VAL A 335 7.96 0.25 18.62
N LEU A 336 7.85 1.56 18.85
CA LEU A 336 8.57 2.25 19.92
C LEU A 336 7.93 2.07 21.29
N ASP A 337 8.76 2.06 22.34
CA ASP A 337 8.29 2.19 23.72
C ASP A 337 7.99 3.66 24.05
N VAL A 338 6.77 4.09 23.75
CA VAL A 338 6.28 5.44 24.08
C VAL A 338 4.89 5.37 24.72
N PRO A 339 4.50 6.36 25.56
CA PRO A 339 3.19 6.35 26.21
C PRO A 339 1.98 6.28 25.27
N GLY A 340 2.14 6.69 24.01
CA GLY A 340 1.09 6.60 22.98
C GLY A 340 0.84 5.17 22.49
N ASN A 341 1.83 4.29 22.56
CA ASN A 341 1.69 2.89 22.19
C ASN A 341 1.31 2.12 23.45
N ALA A 342 0.03 1.87 23.69
CA ALA A 342 -0.45 1.07 24.80
C ALA A 342 -1.72 0.32 24.39
N ALA A 343 -1.92 -0.88 24.92
CA ALA A 343 -3.08 -1.71 24.65
C ALA A 343 -4.36 -0.98 25.06
N GLY A 344 -5.36 -1.00 24.16
CA GLY A 344 -6.62 -0.29 24.33
C GLY A 344 -6.61 1.18 23.87
N ASN A 345 -5.46 1.73 23.46
CA ASN A 345 -5.44 2.95 22.66
C ASN A 345 -5.97 2.67 21.24
N PRO A 346 -6.40 3.71 20.49
CA PRO A 346 -6.73 3.54 19.09
C PRO A 346 -5.55 2.99 18.30
N ALA A 347 -5.85 2.16 17.29
CA ALA A 347 -4.85 1.62 16.36
C ALA A 347 -3.96 2.71 15.77
N LEU A 348 -2.67 2.41 15.61
CA LEU A 348 -1.78 3.25 14.83
C LEU A 348 -2.10 3.06 13.35
N THR A 349 -2.44 4.13 12.64
CA THR A 349 -2.76 4.06 11.20
C THR A 349 -1.59 4.58 10.39
N ASN A 350 -0.95 3.70 9.63
CA ASN A 350 0.03 4.09 8.61
C ASN A 350 -0.70 4.41 7.30
N SER A 351 -0.32 5.49 6.63
CA SER A 351 -0.98 5.96 5.40
C SER A 351 0.05 6.18 4.29
N VAL A 352 -0.25 5.67 3.10
CA VAL A 352 0.55 5.90 1.90
C VAL A 352 -0.24 6.66 0.85
N ASN A 353 0.44 7.54 0.13
CA ASN A 353 -0.08 8.28 -1.02
C ASN A 353 0.96 8.21 -2.15
N LEU A 354 0.51 8.46 -3.36
CA LEU A 354 1.36 8.55 -4.54
C LEU A 354 1.01 9.81 -5.33
N THR A 355 2.02 10.43 -5.93
CA THR A 355 1.87 11.45 -6.97
C THR A 355 2.62 11.03 -8.23
N SER A 356 2.09 11.43 -9.39
CA SER A 356 2.69 11.21 -10.70
C SER A 356 2.22 12.29 -11.67
N ASP A 357 2.74 12.28 -12.90
CA ASP A 357 2.28 13.20 -13.95
C ASP A 357 0.84 12.93 -14.41
N VAL A 358 0.31 11.72 -14.19
CA VAL A 358 -1.11 11.40 -14.45
C VAL A 358 -2.05 11.72 -13.28
N GLY A 359 -1.50 12.14 -12.14
CA GLY A 359 -2.25 12.55 -10.96
C GLY A 359 -1.92 11.74 -9.70
N PRO A 360 -2.66 12.00 -8.60
CA PRO A 360 -2.45 11.32 -7.33
C PRO A 360 -3.20 9.98 -7.25
N ALA A 361 -2.65 9.04 -6.47
CA ALA A 361 -3.34 7.83 -6.03
C ALA A 361 -3.27 7.69 -4.49
N GLY A 362 -4.30 7.09 -3.90
CA GLY A 362 -4.48 6.99 -2.45
C GLY A 362 -5.24 8.19 -1.83
N PRO A 363 -5.21 8.35 -0.49
CA PRO A 363 -4.46 7.52 0.45
C PRO A 363 -4.99 6.09 0.53
N ASP A 364 -4.08 5.14 0.79
CA ASP A 364 -4.45 3.86 1.37
C ASP A 364 -3.83 3.72 2.77
N THR A 365 -4.43 2.90 3.63
CA THR A 365 -4.10 2.87 5.06
C THR A 365 -4.00 1.46 5.62
N GLN A 366 -3.04 1.22 6.51
CA GLN A 366 -2.90 -0.02 7.27
C GLN A 366 -2.93 0.29 8.78
N ASN A 367 -3.84 -0.36 9.51
CA ASN A 367 -3.94 -0.24 10.97
C ASN A 367 -3.05 -1.26 11.67
N ILE A 368 -2.45 -0.84 12.78
CA ILE A 368 -1.58 -1.61 13.67
C ILE A 368 -2.18 -1.52 15.08
N ASP A 369 -2.47 -2.66 15.68
CA ASP A 369 -2.99 -2.76 17.04
C ASP A 369 -1.85 -3.10 18.00
N ILE A 370 -1.72 -2.33 19.08
CA ILE A 370 -0.72 -2.60 20.12
C ILE A 370 -1.29 -3.58 21.13
N VAL A 371 -0.60 -4.70 21.31
CA VAL A 371 -0.96 -5.74 22.28
C VAL A 371 0.07 -5.84 23.40
N GLU A 372 -0.41 -6.09 24.62
CA GLU A 372 0.41 -6.14 25.82
C GLU A 372 -0.03 -7.26 26.77
N PRO A 373 0.90 -7.87 27.52
CA PRO A 373 0.58 -8.75 28.62
C PRO A 373 0.20 -7.95 29.87
N ASN A 374 -0.78 -8.46 30.62
CA ASN A 374 -1.16 -7.95 31.94
C ASN A 374 -1.27 -9.13 32.91
N LEU A 375 -0.29 -9.30 33.79
CA LEU A 375 -0.26 -10.41 34.74
C LEU A 375 -0.70 -9.98 36.14
N VAL A 376 -1.53 -10.80 36.77
CA VAL A 376 -1.89 -10.70 38.18
C VAL A 376 -1.19 -11.81 38.96
N ILE A 377 -0.53 -11.43 40.05
CA ILE A 377 0.18 -12.35 40.94
C ILE A 377 -0.63 -12.51 42.23
N SER A 378 -0.95 -13.76 42.58
CA SER A 378 -1.61 -14.10 43.84
C SER A 378 -0.72 -15.03 44.66
N LYS A 379 -0.68 -14.83 45.98
CA LYS A 379 0.10 -15.63 46.91
C LYS A 379 -0.76 -15.99 48.12
N VAL A 380 -0.93 -17.27 48.38
CA VAL A 380 -1.84 -17.77 49.42
C VAL A 380 -1.08 -18.73 50.34
N PRO A 381 -1.00 -18.44 51.66
CA PRO A 381 -0.46 -19.39 52.62
C PRO A 381 -1.45 -20.54 52.85
N SER A 382 -0.93 -21.74 53.07
CA SER A 382 -1.73 -22.93 53.42
C SER A 382 -2.42 -22.80 54.78
N ASP A 383 -1.87 -21.96 55.66
CA ASP A 383 -2.41 -21.63 56.98
C ASP A 383 -2.16 -20.15 57.26
N THR A 384 -3.22 -19.40 57.55
CA THR A 384 -3.15 -17.97 57.89
C THR A 384 -2.86 -17.71 59.36
N THR A 385 -2.99 -18.72 60.23
CA THR A 385 -2.75 -18.64 61.68
C THR A 385 -1.87 -19.78 62.18
N PRO A 386 -0.65 -19.95 61.62
CA PRO A 386 0.25 -21.04 61.99
C PRO A 386 0.80 -20.87 63.40
N THR A 387 1.16 -21.97 64.06
CA THR A 387 1.89 -21.90 65.34
C THR A 387 3.39 -21.65 65.12
N LEU A 388 4.07 -21.17 66.16
CA LEU A 388 5.53 -20.97 66.11
C LEU A 388 6.24 -22.30 65.83
N GLY A 389 7.09 -22.34 64.80
CA GLY A 389 7.78 -23.54 64.32
C GLY A 389 7.04 -24.32 63.23
N ASP A 390 5.81 -23.97 62.89
CA ASP A 390 5.09 -24.61 61.80
C ASP A 390 5.68 -24.26 60.44
N VAL A 391 5.56 -25.20 59.50
CA VAL A 391 5.94 -25.00 58.11
C VAL A 391 4.70 -24.62 57.30
N VAL A 392 4.70 -23.41 56.75
CA VAL A 392 3.63 -22.89 55.91
C VAL A 392 4.02 -23.06 54.44
N THR A 393 3.12 -23.64 53.64
CA THR A 393 3.28 -23.69 52.18
C THR A 393 2.63 -22.45 51.57
N PHE A 394 3.41 -21.61 50.89
CA PHE A 394 2.90 -20.51 50.08
C PHE A 394 2.68 -21.01 48.65
N THR A 395 1.44 -20.89 48.15
CA THR A 395 1.11 -21.16 46.75
C THR A 395 1.03 -19.84 45.99
N VAL A 396 1.82 -19.70 44.93
CA VAL A 396 1.86 -18.54 44.05
C VAL A 396 1.24 -18.90 42.71
N THR A 397 0.28 -18.11 42.24
CA THR A 397 -0.31 -18.22 40.90
C THR A 397 -0.14 -16.91 40.16
N VAL A 398 0.42 -16.99 38.96
CA VAL A 398 0.62 -15.88 38.04
C VAL A 398 -0.28 -16.11 36.83
N ARG A 399 -1.19 -15.19 36.55
CA ARG A 399 -2.25 -15.38 35.55
C ARG A 399 -2.42 -14.14 34.69
N HIS A 400 -2.67 -14.34 33.40
CA HIS A 400 -3.14 -13.28 32.51
C HIS A 400 -4.48 -12.73 33.01
N ASP A 401 -4.55 -11.42 33.15
CA ASP A 401 -5.80 -10.69 33.30
C ASP A 401 -6.26 -10.20 31.92
N THR A 402 -6.70 -8.95 31.74
CA THR A 402 -7.10 -8.38 30.44
C THR A 402 -5.90 -8.20 29.49
N SER A 403 -5.18 -9.28 29.20
CA SER A 403 -4.03 -9.35 28.31
C SER A 403 -4.46 -9.56 26.87
N SER A 404 -3.69 -9.00 25.93
CA SER A 404 -3.79 -9.27 24.50
C SER A 404 -2.50 -9.83 23.89
N ALA A 405 -1.44 -9.99 24.69
CA ALA A 405 -0.20 -10.66 24.29
C ALA A 405 0.29 -11.66 25.36
N ASP A 406 1.17 -12.56 24.91
CA ASP A 406 1.95 -13.44 25.78
C ASP A 406 2.90 -12.63 26.67
N ALA A 407 3.24 -13.16 27.85
CA ALA A 407 4.22 -12.56 28.74
C ALA A 407 5.53 -13.34 28.71
N PHE A 408 6.64 -12.64 28.48
CA PHE A 408 7.97 -13.24 28.42
C PHE A 408 8.77 -12.91 29.69
N ASP A 409 9.85 -13.68 29.87
CA ASP A 409 10.82 -13.52 30.97
C ASP A 409 10.20 -13.28 32.35
N VAL A 410 9.17 -14.07 32.67
CA VAL A 410 8.43 -13.97 33.93
C VAL A 410 9.29 -14.48 35.09
N ILE A 411 9.83 -13.54 35.86
CA ILE A 411 10.73 -13.78 36.99
C ILE A 411 10.11 -13.19 38.25
N LEU A 412 10.05 -13.97 39.33
CA LEU A 412 9.53 -13.56 40.63
C LEU A 412 10.61 -13.64 41.69
N THR A 413 10.66 -12.66 42.57
CA THR A 413 11.60 -12.56 43.69
C THR A 413 10.82 -12.41 44.99
N ASP A 414 11.13 -13.23 45.98
CA ASP A 414 10.41 -13.27 47.25
C ASP A 414 11.34 -12.86 48.38
N ALA A 415 11.18 -11.65 48.92
CA ALA A 415 12.00 -11.19 50.04
C ALA A 415 11.39 -11.72 51.35
N ILE A 416 11.96 -12.80 51.88
CA ILE A 416 11.41 -13.50 53.04
C ILE A 416 11.51 -12.59 54.27
N PRO A 417 10.37 -12.19 54.87
CA PRO A 417 10.36 -11.23 55.97
C PRO A 417 10.86 -11.87 57.27
N ALA A 418 11.28 -11.01 58.22
CA ALA A 418 11.62 -11.47 59.56
C ALA A 418 10.42 -12.17 60.23
N GLY A 419 10.67 -13.28 60.94
CA GLY A 419 9.64 -14.15 61.50
C GLY A 419 9.28 -15.32 60.60
N LEU A 420 9.82 -15.39 59.39
CA LEU A 420 9.77 -16.54 58.50
C LEU A 420 11.19 -16.94 58.04
N SER A 421 11.41 -18.25 57.93
CA SER A 421 12.63 -18.83 57.35
C SER A 421 12.27 -19.72 56.16
N TYR A 422 12.76 -19.38 54.96
CA TYR A 422 12.57 -20.21 53.76
C TYR A 422 13.14 -21.63 53.95
N VAL A 423 12.47 -22.63 53.39
CA VAL A 423 12.90 -24.03 53.40
C VAL A 423 13.53 -24.38 52.04
N PRO A 424 14.87 -24.51 51.92
CA PRO A 424 15.52 -24.86 50.65
C PRO A 424 15.04 -26.20 50.07
N GLY A 425 14.89 -26.26 48.75
CA GLY A 425 14.39 -27.44 48.05
C GLY A 425 12.90 -27.72 48.25
N SER A 426 12.15 -26.79 48.84
CA SER A 426 10.69 -26.92 49.03
C SER A 426 9.87 -26.48 47.81
N THR A 427 10.52 -25.88 46.80
CA THR A 427 9.84 -25.42 45.59
C THR A 427 9.26 -26.59 44.81
N ALA A 428 7.98 -26.49 44.45
CA ALA A 428 7.28 -27.44 43.59
C ALA A 428 6.36 -26.70 42.61
N GLY A 429 6.00 -27.35 41.50
CA GLY A 429 5.15 -26.77 40.46
C GLY A 429 5.95 -26.36 39.22
N GLN A 430 5.56 -25.24 38.59
CA GLN A 430 6.01 -24.87 37.24
C GLN A 430 7.21 -23.91 37.23
N ALA A 431 7.66 -23.40 38.38
CA ALA A 431 8.83 -22.54 38.47
C ALA A 431 10.12 -23.33 38.68
N SER A 432 11.19 -22.90 38.01
CA SER A 432 12.55 -23.19 38.45
C SER A 432 12.97 -22.17 39.49
N VAL A 433 13.84 -22.54 40.44
CA VAL A 433 14.24 -21.66 41.55
C VAL A 433 15.75 -21.54 41.64
N ASN A 434 16.23 -20.33 41.89
CA ASN A 434 17.57 -20.03 42.35
C ASN A 434 17.51 -19.70 43.85
N GLU A 435 18.11 -20.58 44.66
CA GLU A 435 18.14 -20.48 46.13
C GLU A 435 19.54 -20.14 46.66
N THR A 436 20.42 -19.51 45.85
CA THR A 436 21.76 -19.10 46.31
C THR A 436 21.71 -18.18 47.53
N ASP A 437 20.65 -17.37 47.63
CA ASP A 437 20.30 -16.60 48.82
C ASP A 437 18.89 -17.01 49.28
N PRO A 438 18.77 -17.85 50.32
CA PRO A 438 17.47 -18.28 50.86
C PRO A 438 16.61 -17.14 51.45
N SER A 439 17.18 -15.96 51.71
CA SER A 439 16.40 -14.81 52.16
C SER A 439 15.68 -14.10 51.02
N ILE A 440 16.11 -14.35 49.77
CA ILE A 440 15.57 -13.76 48.55
C ILE A 440 15.56 -14.81 47.41
N PRO A 441 14.81 -15.93 47.52
CA PRO A 441 14.71 -16.89 46.43
C PRO A 441 14.12 -16.26 45.16
N VAL A 442 14.67 -16.64 44.00
CA VAL A 442 14.25 -16.16 42.69
C VAL A 442 13.63 -17.31 41.90
N PHE A 443 12.39 -17.13 41.45
CA PHE A 443 11.59 -18.09 40.72
C PHE A 443 11.45 -17.66 39.26
N ASN A 444 11.78 -18.55 38.33
CA ASN A 444 11.66 -18.31 36.90
C ASN A 444 10.58 -19.22 36.29
N LEU A 445 9.53 -18.59 35.74
CA LEU A 445 8.40 -19.23 35.06
C LEU A 445 8.55 -19.26 33.52
N GLY A 446 9.56 -18.56 32.98
CA GLY A 446 9.79 -18.37 31.55
C GLY A 446 8.65 -17.58 30.91
N THR A 447 8.18 -18.03 29.75
CA THR A 447 7.00 -17.45 29.09
C THR A 447 5.71 -17.96 29.74
N ILE A 448 4.70 -17.11 29.87
CA ILE A 448 3.30 -17.52 30.10
C ILE A 448 2.53 -17.08 28.87
N THR A 449 1.98 -18.04 28.14
CA THR A 449 1.19 -17.74 26.92
C THR A 449 -0.28 -17.50 27.25
N LEU A 450 -0.98 -16.76 26.39
CA LEU A 450 -2.44 -16.58 26.46
C LEU A 450 -3.19 -17.92 26.41
N ALA A 451 -2.63 -18.93 25.72
CA ALA A 451 -3.20 -20.27 25.68
C ALA A 451 -3.05 -21.02 27.01
N GLU A 452 -1.94 -20.81 27.73
CA GLU A 452 -1.72 -21.37 29.06
C GLU A 452 -2.57 -20.66 30.13
N MET A 453 -2.85 -19.36 29.95
CA MET A 453 -3.55 -18.45 30.87
C MET A 453 -2.85 -18.22 32.21
N GLU A 454 -2.26 -19.24 32.83
CA GLU A 454 -1.58 -19.14 34.12
C GLU A 454 -0.46 -20.16 34.31
N LYS A 455 0.45 -19.83 35.23
CA LYS A 455 1.37 -20.78 35.84
C LYS A 455 1.36 -20.64 37.36
N SER A 456 1.60 -21.75 38.05
CA SER A 456 1.64 -21.80 39.51
C SER A 456 2.83 -22.59 40.03
N PHE A 457 3.29 -22.19 41.22
CA PHE A 457 4.28 -22.92 42.00
C PHE A 457 4.01 -22.74 43.49
N SER A 458 4.65 -23.53 44.31
CA SER A 458 4.59 -23.41 45.77
C SER A 458 5.97 -23.52 46.37
N PHE A 459 6.21 -22.87 47.50
CA PHE A 459 7.39 -23.05 48.33
C PHE A 459 7.00 -23.02 49.81
N GLN A 460 7.90 -23.44 50.70
CA GLN A 460 7.65 -23.49 52.13
C GLN A 460 8.52 -22.50 52.91
N ALA A 461 7.96 -21.94 53.97
CA ALA A 461 8.72 -21.22 55.00
C ALA A 461 8.27 -21.66 56.39
N THR A 462 9.21 -21.76 57.31
CA THR A 462 8.96 -22.06 58.73
C THR A 462 8.67 -20.76 59.47
N VAL A 463 7.69 -20.75 60.36
CA VAL A 463 7.46 -19.64 61.30
C VAL A 463 8.54 -19.67 62.37
N ASP A 464 9.34 -18.61 62.47
CA ASP A 464 10.46 -18.57 63.42
C ASP A 464 9.95 -18.65 64.87
N LEU A 465 10.71 -19.32 65.74
CA LEU A 465 10.32 -19.49 67.16
C LEU A 465 10.31 -18.17 67.96
N ASP A 466 10.92 -17.11 67.42
CA ASP A 466 10.95 -15.76 67.98
C ASP A 466 10.03 -14.77 67.23
N ALA A 467 9.20 -15.26 66.30
CA ALA A 467 8.17 -14.45 65.65
C ALA A 467 7.17 -13.92 66.69
N THR A 468 6.69 -12.69 66.48
CA THR A 468 5.74 -12.05 67.39
C THR A 468 4.33 -12.61 67.15
N VAL A 469 3.75 -13.22 68.19
CA VAL A 469 2.40 -13.78 68.16
C VAL A 469 1.34 -12.69 67.97
N SER A 470 0.26 -13.03 67.26
CA SER A 470 -0.85 -12.12 66.93
C SER A 470 -0.45 -10.89 66.10
N GLN A 471 0.78 -10.85 65.56
CA GLN A 471 1.24 -9.84 64.62
C GLN A 471 1.26 -10.42 63.21
N ALA A 472 0.62 -9.76 62.26
CA ALA A 472 0.65 -10.15 60.85
C ALA A 472 2.08 -10.03 60.28
N ILE A 473 2.52 -11.07 59.58
CA ILE A 473 3.74 -11.12 58.77
C ILE A 473 3.30 -11.19 57.31
N ASP A 474 3.52 -10.10 56.58
CA ASP A 474 3.23 -10.01 55.16
C ASP A 474 4.42 -10.52 54.35
N ASN A 475 4.23 -11.67 53.71
CA ASN A 475 5.23 -12.24 52.82
C ASN A 475 4.95 -11.80 51.37
N VAL A 476 5.69 -10.80 50.88
CA VAL A 476 5.48 -10.17 49.57
C VAL A 476 6.40 -10.79 48.52
N ILE A 477 5.82 -11.29 47.44
CA ILE A 477 6.54 -11.68 46.23
C ILE A 477 6.37 -10.60 45.16
N VAL A 478 7.44 -10.22 44.49
CA VAL A 478 7.43 -9.23 43.39
C VAL A 478 7.81 -9.95 42.10
N GLY A 479 7.08 -9.69 41.02
CA GLY A 479 7.39 -10.23 39.70
C GLY A 479 7.74 -9.13 38.70
N SER A 480 8.58 -9.49 37.72
CA SER A 480 8.85 -8.76 36.49
C SER A 480 8.60 -9.66 35.29
N TYR A 481 8.17 -9.06 34.18
CA TYR A 481 7.93 -9.73 32.89
C TYR A 481 7.94 -8.69 31.78
N SER A 482 8.01 -9.14 30.54
CA SER A 482 8.25 -8.27 29.39
C SER A 482 7.43 -8.69 28.16
N THR A 483 7.43 -7.86 27.10
CA THR A 483 6.65 -8.10 25.88
C THR A 483 7.28 -9.06 24.88
N GLN A 484 8.59 -9.32 24.98
CA GLN A 484 9.41 -10.10 24.07
C GLN A 484 10.39 -11.01 24.83
N PRO A 485 10.84 -12.11 24.22
CA PRO A 485 11.87 -12.94 24.84
C PRO A 485 13.26 -12.31 24.77
N GLY A 486 13.99 -12.37 25.88
CA GLY A 486 15.39 -11.98 25.99
C GLY A 486 15.56 -10.53 26.43
N GLU A 487 16.52 -9.84 25.83
CA GLU A 487 16.84 -8.44 26.14
C GLU A 487 17.07 -7.66 24.83
N PRO A 488 16.03 -7.54 23.97
CA PRO A 488 16.08 -6.68 22.80
C PRO A 488 16.36 -5.21 23.16
N THR A 489 16.73 -4.41 22.17
CA THR A 489 17.07 -2.99 22.38
C THR A 489 15.86 -2.12 22.71
N ILE A 490 14.66 -2.52 22.27
CA ILE A 490 13.40 -1.83 22.51
C ILE A 490 12.39 -2.88 22.95
N GLU A 491 11.84 -2.71 24.14
CA GLU A 491 10.86 -3.57 24.77
C GLU A 491 10.21 -2.82 25.94
N ARG A 492 9.06 -3.29 26.41
CA ARG A 492 8.40 -2.78 27.62
C ARG A 492 8.43 -3.81 28.74
N ASP A 493 8.94 -3.35 29.89
CA ASP A 493 8.94 -4.10 31.15
C ASP A 493 7.72 -3.78 32.00
N TYR A 494 7.23 -4.80 32.69
CA TYR A 494 6.14 -4.70 33.66
C TYR A 494 6.56 -5.28 34.99
N SER A 495 5.84 -4.89 36.04
CA SER A 495 6.01 -5.46 37.36
C SER A 495 4.67 -5.62 38.07
N GLY A 496 4.62 -6.61 38.97
CA GLY A 496 3.47 -6.88 39.82
C GLY A 496 3.91 -7.44 41.16
N ASN A 497 2.99 -7.60 42.09
CA ASN A 497 3.27 -8.27 43.35
C ASN A 497 2.08 -9.10 43.84
N GLY A 498 2.36 -10.02 44.74
CA GLY A 498 1.37 -10.77 45.50
C GLY A 498 1.79 -10.87 46.96
N THR A 499 0.83 -10.81 47.87
CA THR A 499 1.11 -10.87 49.31
C THR A 499 0.37 -12.05 49.92
N GLY A 500 1.10 -12.90 50.63
CA GLY A 500 0.52 -13.91 51.51
C GLY A 500 0.78 -13.53 52.96
N THR A 501 -0.27 -13.36 53.76
CA THR A 501 -0.17 -12.92 55.15
C THR A 501 -0.40 -14.09 56.10
N VAL A 502 0.50 -14.28 57.06
CA VAL A 502 0.31 -15.19 58.19
C VAL A 502 0.29 -14.38 59.49
N THR A 503 -0.54 -14.78 60.46
CA THR A 503 -0.59 -14.19 61.80
C THR A 503 -0.25 -15.29 62.78
N PRO A 504 1.02 -15.41 63.22
CA PRO A 504 1.42 -16.50 64.10
C PRO A 504 0.57 -16.55 65.37
N ASP A 505 0.11 -17.75 65.71
CA ASP A 505 -0.61 -18.03 66.94
C ASP A 505 0.23 -18.94 67.85
N VAL A 506 -0.20 -19.12 69.09
CA VAL A 506 0.35 -20.11 70.01
C VAL A 506 -0.78 -20.98 70.53
N ASP A 507 -0.67 -22.27 70.26
CA ASP A 507 -1.62 -23.26 70.75
C ASP A 507 -1.80 -23.15 72.28
N ALA A 508 -0.71 -23.07 73.05
CA ALA A 508 -0.78 -22.82 74.47
C ALA A 508 0.36 -21.89 74.92
N PHE A 509 0.02 -20.89 75.73
CA PHE A 509 1.00 -19.95 76.31
C PHE A 509 0.75 -19.87 77.80
N ILE A 510 1.75 -20.27 78.61
CA ILE A 510 1.67 -20.18 80.07
C ILE A 510 2.38 -18.91 80.54
N ASP A 511 1.62 -17.93 81.02
CA ASP A 511 2.16 -16.83 81.79
C ASP A 511 2.38 -17.26 83.25
N ALA A 512 3.44 -16.76 83.88
CA ALA A 512 3.86 -17.15 85.22
C ALA A 512 4.13 -15.91 86.09
N THR A 513 3.21 -15.62 87.01
CA THR A 513 3.36 -14.51 87.96
C THR A 513 3.73 -15.04 89.34
N LYS A 514 4.89 -14.63 89.86
CA LYS A 514 5.36 -14.96 91.21
C LYS A 514 5.23 -13.77 92.15
N THR A 515 4.59 -13.97 93.29
CA THR A 515 4.46 -12.99 94.36
C THR A 515 5.03 -13.55 95.66
N VAL A 516 5.39 -12.67 96.59
CA VAL A 516 5.90 -13.03 97.92
C VAL A 516 5.16 -12.24 98.98
N ALA A 517 4.79 -12.91 100.07
CA ALA A 517 4.20 -12.31 101.25
C ALA A 517 4.97 -12.75 102.50
N LEU A 518 5.15 -11.84 103.45
CA LEU A 518 5.64 -12.17 104.79
C LEU A 518 4.46 -12.67 105.61
N VAL A 519 4.46 -13.96 105.99
CA VAL A 519 3.31 -14.61 106.66
C VAL A 519 3.55 -14.89 108.14
N VAL A 520 4.81 -15.09 108.53
CA VAL A 520 5.22 -15.11 109.94
C VAL A 520 6.36 -14.13 110.09
N ASP A 521 6.07 -13.03 110.76
CA ASP A 521 6.99 -11.93 111.02
C ASP A 521 7.51 -12.04 112.45
N ASN A 522 8.66 -12.68 112.58
CA ASN A 522 9.40 -12.92 113.81
C ASN A 522 10.53 -11.91 113.92
N GLY A 523 10.22 -10.71 114.38
CA GLY A 523 11.24 -9.71 114.66
C GLY A 523 10.74 -8.30 114.45
N THR A 524 11.31 -7.62 113.45
CA THR A 524 11.01 -6.23 113.13
C THR A 524 9.78 -6.17 112.23
N VAL A 525 8.67 -5.70 112.80
CA VAL A 525 7.37 -5.65 112.10
C VAL A 525 7.49 -5.02 110.71
N GLY A 526 7.15 -5.79 109.68
CA GLY A 526 7.13 -5.41 108.27
C GLY A 526 8.47 -5.51 107.53
N VAL A 527 9.50 -6.07 108.15
CA VAL A 527 10.83 -6.28 107.55
C VAL A 527 11.15 -7.77 107.57
N VAL A 528 11.70 -8.29 106.47
CA VAL A 528 12.08 -9.71 106.38
C VAL A 528 13.36 -9.95 107.18
N ASP A 529 13.25 -10.62 108.32
CA ASP A 529 14.31 -10.96 109.25
C ASP A 529 14.64 -12.49 109.25
N PRO A 530 15.84 -12.91 109.70
CA PRO A 530 16.17 -14.33 109.85
C PRO A 530 15.25 -15.03 110.86
N GLY A 531 14.50 -16.04 110.41
CA GLY A 531 13.51 -16.77 111.22
C GLY A 531 12.06 -16.47 110.84
N ASP A 532 11.86 -15.54 109.91
CA ASP A 532 10.57 -15.28 109.27
C ASP A 532 10.17 -16.38 108.30
N THR A 533 8.86 -16.46 108.05
CA THR A 533 8.30 -17.32 107.01
C THR A 533 7.74 -16.46 105.89
N LEU A 534 8.27 -16.66 104.68
CA LEU A 534 7.75 -16.08 103.45
C LEU A 534 6.86 -17.11 102.74
N GLU A 535 5.70 -16.67 102.29
CA GLU A 535 4.83 -17.43 101.39
C GLU A 535 5.05 -16.92 99.97
N TYR A 536 5.49 -17.82 99.08
CA TYR A 536 5.56 -17.55 97.65
C TYR A 536 4.31 -18.10 96.97
N SER A 537 3.61 -17.27 96.22
CA SER A 537 2.48 -17.69 95.40
C SER A 537 2.85 -17.55 93.93
N VAL A 538 2.76 -18.64 93.18
CA VAL A 538 3.01 -18.68 91.73
C VAL A 538 1.71 -19.04 91.04
N VAL A 539 1.22 -18.12 90.23
CA VAL A 539 0.05 -18.33 89.38
C VAL A 539 0.54 -18.62 87.98
N LEU A 540 0.21 -19.81 87.49
CA LEU A 540 0.41 -20.21 86.10
C LEU A 540 -0.92 -20.06 85.38
N GLU A 541 -1.00 -19.17 84.40
CA GLU A 541 -2.20 -18.92 83.62
C GLU A 541 -1.95 -19.31 82.17
N ASN A 542 -2.76 -20.23 81.63
CA ASN A 542 -2.75 -20.49 80.20
C ASN A 542 -3.55 -19.38 79.49
N THR A 543 -2.85 -18.43 78.90
CA THR A 543 -3.46 -17.36 78.10
C THR A 543 -3.57 -17.72 76.61
N GLY A 544 -3.09 -18.91 76.21
CA GLY A 544 -3.27 -19.46 74.87
C GLY A 544 -4.65 -20.09 74.62
N GLY A 545 -4.94 -20.38 73.35
CA GLY A 545 -6.28 -20.81 72.89
C GLY A 545 -6.62 -22.30 73.11
N VAL A 546 -5.63 -23.17 73.35
CA VAL A 546 -5.84 -24.61 73.60
C VAL A 546 -5.14 -25.09 74.88
N THR A 547 -5.45 -26.32 75.30
CA THR A 547 -4.98 -26.89 76.58
C THR A 547 -3.48 -27.18 76.54
N ALA A 548 -2.69 -26.56 77.44
CA ALA A 548 -1.30 -26.94 77.68
C ALA A 548 -1.22 -28.33 78.33
N ASN A 549 -0.52 -29.27 77.67
CA ASN A 549 -0.29 -30.63 78.20
C ASN A 549 1.13 -30.77 78.74
N ASN A 550 1.34 -31.66 79.71
CA ASN A 550 2.65 -31.97 80.30
C ASN A 550 3.40 -30.74 80.87
N VAL A 551 2.68 -29.78 81.44
CA VAL A 551 3.29 -28.60 82.09
C VAL A 551 4.11 -29.04 83.30
N VAL A 552 5.42 -28.74 83.27
CA VAL A 552 6.34 -28.97 84.40
C VAL A 552 6.75 -27.62 84.98
N PHE A 553 6.45 -27.41 86.25
CA PHE A 553 6.85 -26.22 86.99
C PHE A 553 8.02 -26.54 87.93
N SER A 554 9.06 -25.71 87.90
CA SER A 554 10.16 -25.77 88.85
C SER A 554 10.47 -24.39 89.41
N ASP A 555 10.62 -24.30 90.72
CA ASP A 555 11.02 -23.07 91.42
C ASP A 555 12.23 -23.37 92.30
N THR A 556 13.32 -22.64 92.09
CA THR A 556 14.49 -22.75 92.95
C THR A 556 14.34 -21.81 94.14
N LEU A 557 14.44 -22.35 95.35
CA LEU A 557 14.45 -21.54 96.56
C LEU A 557 15.67 -20.60 96.56
N PRO A 558 15.52 -19.32 96.95
CA PRO A 558 16.65 -18.43 97.11
C PRO A 558 17.69 -19.00 98.08
N ALA A 559 18.97 -18.74 97.81
CA ALA A 559 20.04 -19.15 98.70
C ALA A 559 19.79 -18.66 100.13
N ASN A 560 20.17 -19.47 101.12
CA ASN A 560 19.97 -19.21 102.55
C ASN A 560 18.50 -19.17 103.02
N THR A 561 17.57 -19.72 102.24
CA THR A 561 16.21 -20.04 102.71
C THR A 561 16.06 -21.56 102.89
N THR A 562 15.15 -21.99 103.76
CA THR A 562 14.81 -23.41 103.93
C THR A 562 13.33 -23.59 103.65
N TYR A 563 12.96 -24.64 102.93
CA TYR A 563 11.55 -24.97 102.69
C TYR A 563 10.85 -25.25 104.03
N VAL A 564 9.82 -24.45 104.34
CA VAL A 564 8.91 -24.74 105.45
C VAL A 564 7.73 -25.50 104.84
N ALA A 565 7.63 -26.80 105.14
CA ALA A 565 6.49 -27.59 104.69
C ALA A 565 5.22 -27.07 105.37
N ALA A 566 4.17 -26.87 104.57
CA ALA A 566 2.84 -26.53 105.06
C ALA A 566 2.19 -27.68 105.83
#